data_AF-Q3KZ67-F1
#
_entry.id   AF-Q3KZ67-F1
#
_cell.length_a   1.000
_cell.length_b   1.000
_cell.length_c   1.000
_cell.angle_alpha   90.00
_cell.angle_beta   90.00
_cell.angle_gamma   90.00
#
_symmetry.space_group_name_H-M   'P 1'
#
loop_
_entity.id
_entity.type
_entity.pdbx_description
1 polymer ?
#
loop_
_entity_poly.entity_id
_entity_poly.type
_entity_poly.pdbx_seq_one_letter_code
_entity_poly.pdbx_strand_id
1 'polypeptide(L)'
;MDPSFRRYILVQLLILFQYLTTAVKFKTIDQVLSEDQHSWVNQRHEVVLRLLSSNNTNSPSDNTFVSTVEHILERESYWNRWKNDGCPSFIRNPEKSKLSVRKRH
;
A
#
# COMPACT_ATOMS: atom_id res chain seq x y z
N MET A 1 3.17 -29.56 -0.84
CA MET A 1 2.47 -28.32 -1.24
C MET A 1 3.54 -27.35 -1.70
N ASP A 2 3.44 -26.83 -2.93
CA ASP A 2 4.50 -26.00 -3.54
C ASP A 2 4.73 -24.71 -2.70
N PRO A 3 5.94 -24.45 -2.19
CA PRO A 3 6.26 -23.23 -1.46
C PRO A 3 5.92 -21.95 -2.23
N SER A 4 6.00 -21.98 -3.56
CA SER A 4 5.65 -20.84 -4.40
C SER A 4 4.14 -20.60 -4.38
N PHE A 5 3.32 -21.64 -4.59
CA PHE A 5 1.86 -21.57 -4.42
C PHE A 5 1.46 -20.99 -3.06
N ARG A 6 2.08 -21.46 -1.98
CA ARG A 6 1.81 -20.92 -0.63
C ARG A 6 2.15 -19.42 -0.53
N ARG A 7 3.27 -18.97 -1.10
CA ARG A 7 3.64 -17.55 -1.14
C ARG A 7 2.60 -16.72 -1.90
N TYR A 8 2.12 -17.20 -3.05
CA TYR A 8 1.08 -16.49 -3.81
C TYR A 8 -0.20 -16.27 -3.00
N ILE A 9 -0.69 -17.32 -2.33
CA ILE A 9 -1.90 -17.21 -1.51
C ILE A 9 -1.70 -16.24 -0.34
N LEU A 10 -0.55 -16.31 0.35
CA LEU A 10 -0.27 -15.42 1.48
C LEU A 10 -0.18 -13.96 1.02
N VAL A 11 0.47 -13.67 -0.11
CA VAL A 11 0.52 -12.31 -0.67
C VAL A 11 -0.86 -11.82 -1.09
N GLN A 12 -1.68 -12.66 -1.73
CA GLN A 12 -3.06 -12.30 -2.08
C GLN A 12 -3.91 -11.97 -0.85
N LEU A 13 -3.72 -12.69 0.26
CA LEU A 13 -4.39 -12.37 1.52
C LEU A 13 -3.97 -11.00 2.07
N LEU A 14 -2.69 -10.65 2.02
CA LEU A 14 -2.22 -9.33 2.45
C LEU A 14 -2.85 -8.20 1.62
N ILE A 15 -2.90 -8.36 0.29
CA ILE A 15 -3.55 -7.40 -0.62
C ILE A 15 -5.04 -7.27 -0.28
N LEU A 16 -5.73 -8.39 -0.05
CA LEU A 16 -7.14 -8.40 0.32
C LEU A 16 -7.38 -7.70 1.65
N PHE A 17 -6.56 -7.98 2.67
CA PHE A 17 -6.66 -7.33 3.98
C PHE A 17 -6.48 -5.81 3.87
N GLN A 18 -5.45 -5.36 3.14
CA GLN A 18 -5.24 -3.94 2.88
C GLN A 18 -6.43 -3.31 2.13
N TYR A 19 -6.99 -3.99 1.13
CA TYR A 19 -8.16 -3.48 0.41
C TYR A 19 -9.39 -3.31 1.30
N LEU A 20 -9.65 -4.29 2.17
CA LEU A 20 -10.78 -4.27 3.09
C LEU A 20 -10.66 -3.11 4.10
N THR A 21 -9.47 -2.90 4.64
CA THR A 21 -9.22 -1.89 5.69
C THR A 21 -8.92 -0.48 5.17
N THR A 22 -8.55 -0.33 3.90
CA THR A 22 -8.26 0.99 3.32
C THR A 22 -9.54 1.81 3.19
N ALA A 23 -9.49 3.04 3.71
CA ALA A 23 -10.51 4.05 3.46
C ALA A 23 -10.49 4.45 1.98
N VAL A 24 -11.64 4.40 1.31
CA VAL A 24 -11.80 4.84 -0.07
C VAL A 24 -12.94 5.84 -0.11
N LYS A 25 -12.74 6.98 -0.79
CA LYS A 25 -13.70 8.09 -0.86
C LYS A 25 -15.11 7.69 -1.30
N PHE A 26 -15.24 6.55 -1.99
CA PHE A 26 -16.48 6.07 -2.60
C PHE A 26 -17.08 4.84 -1.88
N LYS A 27 -16.53 4.38 -0.75
CA LYS A 27 -17.15 3.31 0.04
C LYS A 27 -18.37 3.85 0.78
N THR A 28 -19.51 3.16 0.69
CA THR A 28 -20.69 3.44 1.52
C THR A 28 -20.52 2.84 2.93
N ILE A 29 -21.35 3.26 3.89
CA ILE A 29 -21.33 2.72 5.27
C ILE A 29 -21.48 1.19 5.28
N ASP A 30 -22.30 0.63 4.39
CA ASP A 30 -22.50 -0.82 4.27
C ASP A 30 -21.29 -1.56 3.66
N GLN A 31 -20.28 -0.83 3.19
CA GLN A 31 -19.05 -1.36 2.58
C GLN A 31 -17.82 -1.16 3.49
N VAL A 32 -18.04 -0.81 4.75
CA VAL A 32 -16.99 -0.67 5.77
C VAL A 32 -17.11 -1.81 6.77
N LEU A 33 -15.97 -2.28 7.27
CA LEU A 33 -15.94 -3.31 8.31
C LEU A 33 -16.36 -2.74 9.66
N SER A 34 -17.02 -3.57 10.47
CA SER A 34 -17.18 -3.31 11.91
C SER A 34 -15.82 -3.31 12.63
N GLU A 35 -15.79 -2.77 13.85
CA GLU A 35 -14.58 -2.71 14.67
C GLU A 35 -14.00 -4.12 14.94
N ASP A 36 -14.87 -5.08 15.28
CA ASP A 36 -14.48 -6.47 15.51
C ASP A 36 -13.87 -7.11 14.25
N GLN A 37 -14.46 -6.85 13.08
CA GLN A 37 -13.93 -7.33 11.80
C GLN A 37 -12.59 -6.67 11.47
N HIS A 38 -12.43 -5.38 11.74
CA HIS A 38 -11.16 -4.66 11.58
C HIS A 38 -10.06 -5.27 12.45
N SER A 39 -10.36 -5.49 13.74
CA SER A 39 -9.44 -6.13 14.68
C SER A 39 -9.03 -7.52 14.21
N TRP A 40 -10.00 -8.33 13.76
CA TRP A 40 -9.72 -9.66 13.22
C TRP A 40 -8.81 -9.61 11.99
N VAL A 41 -9.06 -8.71 11.03
CA VAL A 41 -8.23 -8.56 9.84
C VAL A 41 -6.80 -8.18 10.21
N ASN A 42 -6.61 -7.24 11.14
CA ASN A 42 -5.28 -6.82 11.61
C ASN A 42 -4.51 -7.98 12.28
N GLN A 43 -5.18 -8.74 13.15
CA GLN A 43 -4.57 -9.93 13.78
C GLN A 43 -4.17 -10.97 12.73
N ARG A 44 -5.02 -11.22 11.73
CA ARG A 44 -4.71 -12.18 10.65
C ARG A 44 -3.60 -11.68 9.73
N HIS A 45 -3.50 -10.38 9.51
CA HIS A 45 -2.40 -9.78 8.76
C HIS A 45 -1.03 -10.09 9.40
N GLU A 46 -0.91 -9.92 10.72
CA GLU A 46 0.32 -10.28 11.45
C GLU A 46 0.66 -11.77 11.36
N VAL A 47 -0.35 -12.64 11.43
CA VAL A 47 -0.17 -14.09 11.25
C VAL A 47 0.35 -14.40 9.84
N VAL A 48 -0.22 -13.79 8.80
CA VAL A 48 0.20 -14.01 7.41
C VAL A 48 1.63 -13.54 7.18
N LEU A 49 2.03 -12.36 7.70
CA LEU A 49 3.41 -11.89 7.64
C LEU A 49 4.37 -12.88 8.32
N ARG A 50 4.03 -13.37 9.52
CA ARG A 50 4.84 -14.36 10.23
C ARG A 50 5.00 -15.66 9.45
N LEU A 51 3.92 -16.15 8.81
CA LEU A 51 3.96 -17.35 7.98
C LEU A 51 4.78 -17.14 6.70
N LEU A 52 4.74 -15.94 6.12
CA LEU A 52 5.54 -15.58 4.96
C LEU A 52 7.03 -15.56 5.31
N SER A 53 7.40 -15.03 6.48
CA SER A 53 8.76 -15.04 7.00
C SER A 53 9.26 -16.44 7.39
N SER A 54 8.38 -17.27 7.98
CA SER A 54 8.74 -18.62 8.47
C SER A 54 9.02 -19.62 7.35
N ASN A 55 8.54 -19.36 6.12
CA ASN A 55 8.82 -20.20 4.95
C ASN A 55 10.24 -20.02 4.38
N ASN A 56 11.07 -19.14 4.95
CA ASN A 56 12.38 -18.77 4.43
C ASN A 56 13.54 -19.52 5.11
N THR A 57 13.43 -20.84 5.26
CA THR A 57 14.45 -21.64 5.95
C THR A 57 15.71 -21.94 5.13
N ASN A 58 15.81 -21.55 3.85
CA ASN A 58 16.82 -22.11 2.94
C ASN A 58 17.78 -21.12 2.24
N SER A 59 17.70 -19.79 2.46
CA SER A 59 18.70 -18.88 1.88
C SER A 59 18.83 -17.56 2.65
N PRO A 60 20.06 -17.07 2.90
CA PRO A 60 20.31 -15.77 3.54
C PRO A 60 19.81 -14.55 2.73
N SER A 61 19.41 -14.75 1.47
CA SER A 61 18.78 -13.73 0.61
C SER A 61 17.30 -13.48 0.91
N ASP A 62 16.62 -14.35 1.66
CA ASP A 62 15.15 -14.45 1.60
C ASP A 62 14.42 -13.52 2.59
N ASN A 63 15.15 -12.84 3.49
CA ASN A 63 14.61 -11.72 4.28
C ASN A 63 14.21 -10.53 3.37
N THR A 64 14.70 -10.51 2.12
CA THR A 64 14.33 -9.50 1.12
C THR A 64 12.88 -9.63 0.65
N PHE A 65 12.30 -10.84 0.61
CA PHE A 65 10.98 -11.03 0.03
C PHE A 65 9.88 -10.38 0.86
N VAL A 66 9.86 -10.63 2.17
CA VAL A 66 8.85 -10.05 3.06
C VAL A 66 8.98 -8.54 3.10
N SER A 67 10.20 -8.02 3.21
CA SER A 67 10.48 -6.59 3.13
C SER A 67 10.04 -5.98 1.79
N THR A 68 10.21 -6.70 0.68
CA THR A 68 9.72 -6.27 -0.64
C THR A 68 8.20 -6.20 -0.67
N VAL A 69 7.51 -7.21 -0.12
CA VAL A 69 6.03 -7.23 -0.05
C VAL A 69 5.52 -6.08 0.83
N GLU A 70 6.12 -5.86 2.01
CA GLU A 70 5.77 -4.74 2.89
C GLU A 70 5.96 -3.40 2.17
N HIS A 71 7.07 -3.22 1.45
CA HIS A 71 7.31 -1.99 0.70
C HIS A 71 6.34 -1.81 -0.46
N ILE A 72 5.92 -2.89 -1.13
CA ILE A 72 4.88 -2.83 -2.16
C ILE A 72 3.54 -2.38 -1.56
N LEU A 73 3.13 -2.95 -0.43
CA LEU A 73 1.90 -2.61 0.28
C LEU A 73 1.94 -1.15 0.78
N GLU A 74 3.09 -0.70 1.28
CA GLU A 74 3.31 0.69 1.67
C GLU A 74 3.11 1.64 0.49
N ARG A 75 3.69 1.35 -0.68
CA ARG A 75 3.50 2.14 -1.90
C ARG A 75 2.05 2.17 -2.36
N GLU A 76 1.34 1.06 -2.27
CA GLU A 76 -0.10 1.03 -2.55
C GLU A 76 -0.89 1.96 -1.62
N SER A 77 -0.49 2.09 -0.35
CA SER A 77 -1.13 3.03 0.57
C SER A 77 -0.95 4.49 0.14
N TYR A 78 0.22 4.85 -0.42
CA TYR A 78 0.45 6.18 -1.00
C TYR A 78 -0.40 6.39 -2.25
N TRP A 79 -0.50 5.37 -3.11
CA TRP A 79 -1.33 5.42 -4.31
C TRP A 79 -2.82 5.59 -3.98
N ASN A 80 -3.32 4.87 -2.97
CA ASN A 80 -4.69 4.99 -2.51
C ASN A 80 -4.99 6.38 -1.94
N ARG A 81 -4.06 6.95 -1.14
CA ARG A 81 -4.16 8.33 -0.66
C ARG A 81 -4.23 9.34 -1.81
N TRP A 82 -3.28 9.28 -2.75
CA TRP A 82 -3.26 10.14 -3.92
C TRP A 82 -4.57 10.08 -4.74
N LYS A 83 -5.11 8.87 -4.95
CA LYS A 83 -6.42 8.71 -5.62
C LYS A 83 -7.57 9.32 -4.81
N ASN A 84 -7.62 9.10 -3.50
CA ASN A 84 -8.65 9.64 -2.63
C ASN A 84 -8.63 11.18 -2.60
N ASP A 85 -7.45 11.78 -2.70
CA ASP A 85 -7.23 13.22 -2.77
C ASP A 85 -7.63 13.83 -4.13
N GLY A 86 -8.18 13.02 -5.06
CA GLY A 86 -8.66 13.48 -6.36
C GLY A 86 -7.58 13.52 -7.43
N CYS A 87 -6.54 12.69 -7.30
CA CYS A 87 -5.48 12.53 -8.29
C CYS A 87 -4.75 13.85 -8.61
N PRO A 88 -4.15 14.55 -7.62
CA PRO A 88 -3.46 15.82 -7.86
C PRO A 88 -2.33 15.65 -8.88
N SER A 89 -2.17 16.65 -9.75
CA SER A 89 -1.16 16.61 -10.81
C SER A 89 0.25 16.53 -10.23
N PHE A 90 1.07 15.62 -10.75
CA PHE A 90 2.50 15.56 -10.46
C PHE A 90 3.32 16.62 -11.21
N ILE A 91 2.70 17.31 -12.18
CA ILE A 91 3.35 18.36 -12.97
C ILE A 91 3.54 19.57 -12.06
N ARG A 92 4.79 19.80 -11.67
CA ARG A 92 5.19 21.07 -11.04
C ARG A 92 5.16 22.13 -12.13
N ASN A 93 4.19 23.06 -12.05
CA ASN A 93 4.21 24.21 -12.93
C ASN A 93 5.52 24.97 -12.69
N PRO A 94 6.26 25.35 -13.74
CA PRO A 94 7.45 26.18 -13.58
C PRO A 94 7.03 27.46 -12.86
N GLU A 95 7.73 27.80 -11.78
CA GLU A 95 7.49 29.06 -11.07
C GLU A 95 7.56 30.19 -12.10
N LYS A 96 6.50 31.00 -12.16
CA LYS A 96 6.51 32.19 -13.01
C LYS A 96 7.63 33.09 -12.49
N SER A 97 8.77 33.08 -13.18
CA SER A 97 9.85 34.03 -12.91
C SER A 97 9.24 35.42 -13.02
N LYS A 98 9.28 36.18 -11.92
CA LYS A 98 8.91 37.59 -11.91
C LYS A 98 9.94 38.35 -12.74
N LEU A 99 9.84 38.26 -14.07
CA LEU A 99 10.63 39.10 -14.96
C LEU A 99 10.19 40.54 -14.70
N SER A 100 11.01 41.28 -13.96
CA SER A 100 10.78 42.71 -13.71
C SER A 100 10.76 43.40 -15.06
N VAL A 101 9.64 44.02 -15.42
CA VAL A 101 9.54 44.88 -16.60
C VAL A 101 10.53 46.03 -16.42
N ARG A 102 11.69 45.96 -17.10
CA ARG A 102 12.63 47.09 -17.19
C ARG A 102 11.94 48.19 -18.00
N LYS A 103 11.55 49.27 -17.34
CA LYS A 103 11.12 50.51 -18.01
C LYS A 103 12.31 51.07 -18.80
N ARG A 104 12.12 51.26 -20.10
CA ARG A 104 13.08 52.01 -20.95
C ARG A 104 12.95 53.49 -20.59
N HIS A 105 14.09 54.12 -20.31
CA HIS A 105 14.23 55.55 -20.05
C HIS A 105 14.80 56.24 -21.28
#